data_AF-A0A4R6C1J4-F1
#
_entry.id   AF-A0A4R6C1J4-F1
#
_cell.length_a   1.000
_cell.length_b   1.000
_cell.length_c   1.000
_cell.angle_alpha   90.00
_cell.angle_beta   90.00
_cell.angle_gamma   90.00
#
_symmetry.space_group_name_H-M   'P 1'
#
loop_
_entity.id
_entity.type
_entity.pdbx_description
1 polymer ?
#
loop_
_entity_poly.entity_id
_entity_poly.type
_entity_poly.pdbx_seq_one_letter_code
_entity_poly.pdbx_strand_id
1 'polypeptide(L)' 'MKDLLFKDITIKYHESLQLVKDNERIVFLSKNLDEINCIVDFKIENNTVKSINIKPRFNIDITIENGVYIFNVNFVED' A
#
# COMPACT_ATOMS: atom_id res chain seq x y z
N MET A 1 -13.35 1.42 -2.05
CA MET A 1 -11.96 1.39 -1.53
C MET A 1 -11.89 0.42 -0.35
N LYS A 2 -10.76 -0.26 -0.17
CA LYS A 2 -10.47 -1.08 1.01
C LYS A 2 -9.63 -0.29 2.01
N ASP A 3 -9.85 -0.54 3.29
CA ASP A 3 -9.14 0.12 4.40
C ASP A 3 -8.31 -0.91 5.18
N LEU A 4 -7.10 -0.52 5.56
CA LEU A 4 -6.17 -1.29 6.39
C LEU A 4 -5.55 -0.36 7.44
N LEU A 5 -5.68 -0.76 8.72
CA LEU A 5 -4.88 -0.18 9.79
C LEU A 5 -3.62 -1.03 9.99
N PHE A 6 -2.44 -0.45 9.73
CA PHE A 6 -1.15 -1.12 9.90
C PHE A 6 -0.23 -0.29 10.79
N LYS A 7 0.05 -0.78 12.00
CA LYS A 7 0.95 -0.11 12.97
C LYS A 7 0.60 1.38 13.15
N ASP A 8 -0.68 1.64 13.44
CA ASP A 8 -1.29 2.97 13.63
C ASP A 8 -1.32 3.87 12.38
N ILE A 9 -0.96 3.33 11.21
CA ILE A 9 -1.07 4.03 9.94
C ILE A 9 -2.32 3.54 9.22
N THR A 10 -3.17 4.48 8.84
CA THR A 10 -4.36 4.19 8.04
C THR A 10 -3.97 4.19 6.57
N ILE A 11 -4.20 3.06 5.91
CA ILE A 11 -3.91 2.83 4.51
C ILE A 11 -5.22 2.50 3.80
N LYS A 12 -5.55 3.25 2.76
CA LYS A 12 -6.66 2.97 1.85
C LYS A 12 -6.12 2.53 0.51
N TYR A 13 -6.76 1.56 -0.12
CA TYR A 13 -6.31 1.06 -1.41
C TYR A 13 -7.48 0.65 -2.32
N HIS A 14 -7.25 0.70 -3.63
CA HIS A 14 -8.27 0.37 -4.62
C HIS A 14 -8.78 -1.07 -4.47
N GLU A 15 -10.06 -1.30 -4.80
CA GLU A 15 -10.72 -2.59 -4.58
C GLU A 15 -10.17 -3.72 -5.45
N SER A 16 -9.64 -3.39 -6.62
CA SER A 16 -9.01 -4.34 -7.53
C SER A 16 -7.65 -4.85 -7.02
N LEU A 17 -7.00 -4.12 -6.10
CA LEU A 17 -5.71 -4.53 -5.57
C LEU A 17 -5.88 -5.65 -4.54
N GLN A 18 -4.96 -6.61 -4.61
CA GLN A 18 -4.69 -7.59 -3.57
C GLN A 18 -3.53 -7.13 -2.71
N LEU A 19 -3.50 -7.60 -1.48
CA LEU A 19 -2.49 -7.19 -0.51
C LEU A 19 -1.86 -8.43 0.13
N VAL A 20 -0.53 -8.46 0.13
CA VAL A 20 0.28 -9.39 0.92
C VAL A 20 1.11 -8.56 1.89
N LYS A 21 1.18 -8.96 3.15
CA LYS A 21 1.94 -8.23 4.16
C LYS A 21 2.62 -9.14 5.18
N ASP A 22 3.72 -8.66 5.72
CA ASP A 22 4.34 -9.16 6.94
C ASP A 22 4.40 -8.04 8.00
N ASN A 23 5.34 -8.11 8.93
CA ASN A 23 5.49 -7.11 10.00
C ASN A 23 6.13 -5.80 9.54
N GLU A 24 6.87 -5.81 8.43
CA GLU A 24 7.71 -4.68 7.97
C GLU A 24 7.45 -4.30 6.52
N ARG A 25 6.61 -5.04 5.80
CA ARG A 25 6.32 -4.82 4.39
C ARG A 25 4.86 -5.05 4.05
N ILE A 26 4.35 -4.21 3.15
CA ILE A 26 3.12 -4.43 2.39
C ILE A 26 3.47 -4.46 0.91
N VAL A 27 2.88 -5.41 0.18
CA VAL A 27 2.95 -5.51 -1.28
C VAL A 27 1.53 -5.43 -1.82
N PHE A 28 1.29 -4.43 -2.67
CA PHE A 28 0.06 -4.28 -3.45
C PHE A 28 0.25 -4.95 -4.80
N LEU A 29 -0.63 -5.91 -5.07
CA LEU A 29 -0.63 -6.71 -6.29
C LEU A 29 -1.90 -6.42 -7.10
N SER A 30 -1.83 -6.66 -8.40
CA SER A 30 -3.01 -6.70 -9.27
C SER A 30 -4.01 -7.77 -8.78
N LYS A 31 -5.24 -7.70 -9.29
CA LYS A 31 -6.30 -8.66 -8.97
C LYS A 31 -5.88 -10.11 -9.25
N ASN A 32 -5.10 -10.32 -10.31
CA ASN A 32 -4.67 -11.63 -10.80
C ASN A 32 -3.31 -12.07 -10.21
N LEU A 33 -2.69 -11.28 -9.34
CA LEU A 33 -1.41 -11.56 -8.68
C LEU A 33 -0.22 -11.69 -9.66
N ASP A 34 -0.36 -11.18 -10.88
CA ASP A 34 0.66 -11.18 -11.94
C ASP A 34 1.54 -9.93 -11.93
N GLU A 35 1.07 -8.84 -11.33
CA GLU A 35 1.78 -7.57 -11.29
C GLU A 35 1.90 -7.02 -9.86
N ILE A 36 3.04 -6.42 -9.57
CA ILE A 36 3.25 -5.63 -8.35
C ILE A 36 2.98 -4.17 -8.69
N ASN A 37 1.92 -3.59 -8.14
CA ASN A 37 1.61 -2.18 -8.31
C ASN A 37 2.46 -1.32 -7.37
N CYS A 38 2.68 -1.75 -6.13
CA CYS A 38 3.47 -1.01 -5.16
C CYS A 38 4.04 -1.89 -4.04
N ILE A 39 5.21 -1.50 -3.52
CA ILE A 39 5.79 -2.07 -2.30
C ILE A 39 5.93 -0.94 -1.28
N VAL A 40 5.51 -1.19 -0.04
CA VAL A 40 5.66 -0.28 1.08
C VAL A 40 6.49 -0.98 2.16
N ASP A 41 7.67 -0.45 2.43
CA ASP A 41 8.53 -0.91 3.52
C ASP A 41 8.39 0.01 4.73
N PHE A 42 8.32 -0.57 5.92
CA PHE A 42 8.22 0.11 7.20
C PHE A 42 9.50 -0.13 7.99
N LYS A 43 10.21 0.94 8.35
CA LYS A 43 11.27 0.85 9.34
C LYS A 43 10.66 0.91 10.72
N ILE A 44 10.79 -0.16 11.49
CA ILE A 44 10.19 -0.27 12.82
C ILE A 44 11.28 -0.33 13.89
N GLU A 45 11.16 0.51 14.91
CA GLU A 45 12.03 0.50 16.09
C GLU A 45 11.16 0.54 17.35
N ASN A 46 11.38 -0.37 18.30
CA ASN A 46 10.59 -0.49 19.52
C ASN A 46 9.07 -0.55 19.24
N ASN A 47 8.68 -1.36 18.24
CA ASN A 47 7.30 -1.52 17.76
C ASN A 47 6.63 -0.22 17.25
N THR A 48 7.40 0.83 17.00
CA THR A 48 6.94 2.12 16.44
C THR A 48 7.46 2.29 15.03
N VAL A 49 6.61 2.71 14.09
CA VAL A 49 7.05 3.04 12.73
C VAL A 49 7.85 4.34 12.75
N LYS A 50 9.10 4.29 12.27
CA LYS A 50 10.01 5.44 12.19
C LYS A 50 10.02 6.08 10.81
N SER A 51 9.93 5.26 9.77
CA SER A 51 9.83 5.75 8.39
C SER A 51 9.11 4.74 7.52
N ILE A 52 8.57 5.25 6.42
CA ILE A 52 7.88 4.49 5.39
C ILE A 52 8.62 4.76 4.07
N ASN A 53 8.97 3.70 3.35
CA ASN A 53 9.56 3.79 2.02
C ASN A 53 8.58 3.19 1.01
N ILE A 54 8.02 4.05 0.16
CA ILE A 54 7.00 3.68 -0.82
C ILE A 54 7.66 3.56 -2.20
N LYS A 55 7.50 2.40 -2.82
CA LYS A 55 8.08 2.05 -4.13
C LYS A 55 6.96 1.79 -5.12
N PRO A 56 6.41 2.84 -5.78
CA PRO A 56 5.46 2.64 -6.86
C PRO A 56 6.13 1.90 -8.02
N ARG A 57 5.36 1.06 -8.71
CA ARG A 57 5.85 0.27 -9.83
C ARG A 57 4.98 0.46 -11.06
N PHE A 58 3.70 0.09 -10.97
CA PHE A 58 2.80 0.05 -12.12
C PHE A 58 1.44 0.65 -11.79
N ASN A 59 0.98 1.56 -12.65
CA ASN A 59 -0.36 2.17 -12.66
C ASN A 59 -0.91 2.48 -11.25
N ILE A 60 -0.13 3.18 -10.43
CA ILE A 60 -0.53 3.51 -9.07
C ILE A 60 -0.28 4.98 -8.75
N ASP A 61 -1.32 5.64 -8.25
CA ASP A 61 -1.25 6.95 -7.63
C ASP A 61 -1.22 6.79 -6.11
N ILE A 62 -0.36 7.57 -5.47
CA ILE A 62 -0.20 7.60 -4.04
C ILE A 62 -0.55 9.01 -3.56
N THR A 63 -1.64 9.12 -2.81
CA THR A 63 -2.07 10.37 -2.18
C THR A 63 -1.94 10.26 -0.68
N ILE A 64 -1.48 11.32 -0.01
CA ILE A 64 -1.44 11.40 1.45
C ILE A 64 -2.35 12.55 1.87
N GLU A 65 -3.42 12.24 2.57
CA GLU A 65 -4.40 13.22 3.04
C GLU A 65 -4.65 13.01 4.53
N ASN A 66 -4.39 14.05 5.35
CA ASN A 66 -4.62 14.01 6.80
C ASN A 66 -3.99 12.78 7.51
N GLY A 67 -2.82 12.32 7.05
CA GLY A 67 -2.12 11.16 7.59
C GLY A 67 -2.63 9.80 7.09
N VAL A 68 -3.60 9.79 6.18
CA VAL A 68 -4.10 8.59 5.50
C VAL A 68 -3.34 8.40 4.18
N TYR A 69 -2.77 7.21 3.98
CA TYR A 69 -2.08 6.85 2.75
C TYR A 69 -3.06 6.17 1.80
N ILE A 70 -3.30 6.75 0.63
CA ILE A 70 -4.30 6.31 -0.32
C ILE A 70 -3.58 5.81 -1.59
N PHE A 71 -3.71 4.52 -1.88
CA PHE A 71 -3.12 3.83 -3.02
C PHE A 71 -4.20 3.51 -4.05
N ASN A 72 -4.29 4.32 -5.10
CA ASN A 72 -5.30 4.15 -6.14
C ASN A 72 -4.66 3.65 -7.44
N VAL A 73 -5.41 2.89 -8.24
CA VAL A 73 -4.92 2.46 -9.56
C VAL A 73 -5.37 3.45 -10.62
N ASN A 74 -4.46 3.81 -11.53
CA ASN A 74 -4.71 4.84 -12.54
C ASN A 74 -5.44 4.29 -13.77
N PHE A 75 -5.40 2.97 -13.91
CA PHE A 75 -6.04 2.23 -14.98
C PHE A 75 -6.39 0.84 -14.45
N VAL A 76 -7.64 0.43 -14.67
CA VAL A 76 -8.11 -0.93 -14.46
C VAL A 76 -8.39 -1.46 -15.85
N GLU A 77 -7.67 -2.48 -16.32
CA GLU A 77 -8.15 -3.24 -17.48
C GLU A 77 -9.45 -3.93 -17.06
N ASP A 78 -10.55 -3.56 -17.71
CA ASP A 78 -11.88 -4.19 -17.58
C ASP A 78 -11.88 -5.64 -18.06
#